data_AF-A0A1M6G8V9-F1
#
_entry.id   AF-A0A1M6G8V9-F1
#
_cell.length_a   1.000
_cell.length_b   1.000
_cell.length_c   1.000
_cell.angle_alpha   90.00
_cell.angle_beta   90.00
_cell.angle_gamma   90.00
#
_symmetry.space_group_name_H-M   'P 1'
#
loop_
_entity.id
_entity.type
_entity.pdbx_description
1 polymer ?
#
loop_
_entity_poly.entity_id
_entity_poly.type
_entity_poly.pdbx_seq_one_letter_code
_entity_poly.pdbx_strand_id
1 'polypeptide(L)'
;MKGKKYLTGILLIFVGIVMILGNVGILDMSWMFRLSWPMIILLISGFFFMGYLSRRPYGTGLLVPAGILFTVGATTLFGELFGYRLVWPGFILAPAFGLFLLYWFGSRSAGLLVPIGILATISSICFISELFNIWSITWPGFILAPAVGLFLLYLAGNQNNSALLVPIFILTALSVLLFVLFSFGRIADMFKYLFGGVLILGGILMILGKPRDSYNHDDHSNF
;
A
#
# COMPACT_ATOMS: atom_id res chain seq x y z
N MET A 1 -61.45 -11.12 -4.88
CA MET A 1 -60.47 -10.01 -4.85
C MET A 1 -59.99 -9.57 -3.46
N LYS A 2 -60.43 -10.18 -2.34
CA LYS A 2 -59.98 -9.80 -0.98
C LYS A 2 -58.62 -10.40 -0.57
N GLY A 3 -58.29 -11.62 -1.01
CA GLY A 3 -57.06 -12.33 -0.60
C GLY A 3 -55.72 -11.68 -1.02
N LYS A 4 -55.64 -11.02 -2.18
CA LYS A 4 -54.39 -10.35 -2.62
C LYS A 4 -53.99 -9.20 -1.69
N LYS A 5 -54.95 -8.47 -1.12
CA LYS A 5 -54.68 -7.34 -0.21
C LYS A 5 -54.15 -7.80 1.15
N TYR A 6 -54.67 -8.92 1.67
CA TYR A 6 -54.16 -9.55 2.88
C TYR A 6 -52.78 -10.17 2.67
N LEU A 7 -52.53 -10.78 1.50
CA LEU A 7 -51.23 -11.32 1.14
C LEU A 7 -50.16 -10.23 1.06
N THR A 8 -50.49 -9.09 0.43
CA THR A 8 -49.59 -7.92 0.38
C THR A 8 -49.34 -7.34 1.77
N GLY A 9 -50.35 -7.28 2.64
CA GLY A 9 -50.19 -6.80 4.02
C GLY A 9 -49.30 -7.71 4.87
N ILE A 10 -49.50 -9.03 4.80
CA ILE A 10 -48.66 -10.01 5.51
C ILE A 10 -47.22 -9.95 5.02
N LEU A 11 -47.00 -9.81 3.72
CA LEU A 11 -45.66 -9.67 3.15
C LEU A 11 -44.98 -8.37 3.61
N LEU A 12 -45.73 -7.27 3.72
CA LEU A 12 -45.22 -6.00 4.22
C LEU A 12 -44.84 -6.06 5.71
N ILE A 13 -45.67 -6.73 6.53
CA ILE A 13 -45.41 -6.93 7.96
C ILE A 13 -44.17 -7.79 8.16
N PHE A 14 -44.02 -8.87 7.38
CA PHE A 14 -42.86 -9.74 7.44
C PHE A 14 -41.57 -9.00 7.05
N VAL A 15 -41.60 -8.20 5.98
CA VAL A 15 -40.48 -7.34 5.58
C VAL A 15 -40.13 -6.33 6.67
N GLY A 16 -41.14 -5.69 7.28
CA GLY A 16 -40.93 -4.74 8.38
C GLY A 16 -40.29 -5.37 9.62
N ILE A 17 -40.72 -6.58 10.00
CA ILE A 17 -40.14 -7.33 11.12
C ILE A 17 -38.67 -7.67 10.83
N VAL A 18 -38.35 -8.15 9.62
CA VAL A 18 -36.97 -8.46 9.22
C VAL A 18 -36.09 -7.20 9.22
N MET A 19 -36.61 -6.07 8.75
CA MET A 19 -35.88 -4.80 8.71
C MET A 19 -35.58 -4.25 10.12
N ILE A 20 -36.52 -4.42 11.06
CA ILE A 20 -36.33 -4.05 12.47
C ILE A 20 -35.37 -5.01 13.16
N LEU A 21 -35.47 -6.31 12.94
CA LEU A 21 -34.55 -7.30 13.54
C LEU A 21 -33.10 -7.11 13.06
N GLY A 22 -32.90 -6.69 11.80
CA GLY A 22 -31.57 -6.33 11.29
C GLY A 22 -30.93 -5.12 11.98
N ASN A 23 -31.73 -4.26 12.62
CA ASN A 23 -31.27 -3.06 13.32
C ASN A 23 -31.03 -3.30 14.83
N VAL A 24 -31.51 -4.42 15.40
CA VAL A 24 -31.43 -4.71 16.84
C VAL A 24 -30.13 -5.45 17.22
N GLY A 25 -29.22 -5.72 16.28
CA GLY A 25 -27.87 -6.21 16.57
C GLY A 25 -27.78 -7.64 17.13
N ILE A 26 -28.90 -8.37 17.26
CA ILE A 26 -28.93 -9.76 17.75
C ILE A 26 -28.36 -10.74 16.71
N LEU A 27 -28.42 -10.36 15.43
CA LEU A 27 -27.69 -11.00 14.35
C LEU A 27 -26.63 -10.00 13.91
N ASP A 28 -25.42 -10.08 14.46
CA ASP A 28 -24.28 -9.26 14.02
C ASP A 28 -23.78 -9.75 12.64
N MET A 29 -24.69 -9.73 11.65
CA MET A 29 -24.44 -10.04 10.24
C MET A 29 -23.64 -8.91 9.57
N SER A 30 -23.27 -7.88 10.33
CA SER A 30 -22.45 -6.75 9.87
C SER A 30 -21.15 -7.25 9.23
N TRP A 31 -20.52 -8.28 9.78
CA TRP A 31 -19.34 -8.92 9.21
C TRP A 31 -19.63 -9.62 7.87
N MET A 32 -20.76 -10.33 7.77
CA MET A 32 -21.19 -10.95 6.51
C MET A 32 -21.50 -9.88 5.46
N PHE A 33 -22.17 -8.78 5.80
CA PHE A 33 -22.46 -7.67 4.88
C PHE A 33 -21.20 -6.95 4.42
N ARG A 34 -20.23 -6.72 5.31
CA ARG A 34 -18.92 -6.14 4.99
C ARG A 34 -18.14 -6.99 4.00
N LEU A 35 -18.16 -8.31 4.17
CA LEU A 35 -17.47 -9.24 3.25
C LEU A 35 -18.26 -9.50 1.95
N SER A 36 -19.59 -9.36 1.99
CA SER A 36 -20.47 -9.64 0.84
C SER A 36 -20.26 -8.65 -0.30
N TRP A 37 -20.05 -7.35 -0.02
CA TRP A 37 -19.88 -6.35 -1.07
C TRP A 37 -18.59 -6.53 -1.91
N PRO A 38 -17.39 -6.71 -1.32
CA PRO A 38 -16.18 -7.03 -2.08
C PRO A 38 -16.31 -8.30 -2.93
N MET A 39 -17.02 -9.30 -2.42
CA MET A 39 -17.29 -10.54 -3.17
C MET A 39 -18.17 -10.28 -4.42
N ILE A 40 -19.14 -9.38 -4.35
CA ILE A 40 -19.94 -8.98 -5.54
C ILE A 40 -19.04 -8.34 -6.60
N ILE A 41 -18.10 -7.48 -6.21
CA ILE A 41 -17.13 -6.87 -7.14
C ILE A 41 -16.24 -7.94 -7.78
N LEU A 42 -15.73 -8.89 -6.99
CA LEU A 42 -14.93 -10.01 -7.49
C LEU A 42 -15.74 -10.91 -8.43
N LEU A 43 -17.02 -11.16 -8.13
CA LEU A 43 -17.90 -11.94 -8.97
C LEU A 43 -18.16 -11.26 -10.32
N ILE A 44 -18.38 -9.94 -10.31
CA ILE A 44 -18.50 -9.14 -11.54
C ILE A 44 -17.20 -9.18 -12.34
N SER A 45 -16.04 -9.04 -11.69
CA SER A 45 -14.74 -9.23 -12.34
C SER A 45 -14.64 -10.63 -13.00
N GLY A 46 -15.07 -11.68 -12.31
CA GLY A 46 -15.14 -13.04 -12.84
C GLY A 46 -16.02 -13.16 -14.09
N PHE A 47 -17.16 -12.47 -14.13
CA PHE A 47 -18.00 -12.39 -15.34
C PHE A 47 -17.26 -11.77 -16.52
N PHE A 48 -16.47 -10.72 -16.30
CA PHE A 48 -15.64 -10.11 -17.35
C PHE A 48 -14.55 -11.07 -17.85
N PHE A 49 -13.90 -11.83 -16.96
CA PHE A 49 -12.97 -12.90 -17.35
C PHE A 49 -13.66 -13.99 -18.17
N MET A 50 -14.85 -14.43 -17.77
CA MET A 50 -15.65 -15.42 -18.50
C MET A 50 -16.01 -14.89 -19.91
N GLY A 51 -16.38 -13.61 -20.01
CA GLY A 51 -16.63 -12.92 -21.27
C GLY A 51 -15.42 -12.89 -22.20
N TYR A 52 -14.21 -12.72 -21.65
CA TYR A 52 -12.96 -12.86 -22.41
C TYR A 52 -12.75 -14.30 -22.89
N LEU A 53 -12.89 -15.31 -22.02
CA LEU A 53 -12.72 -16.72 -22.41
C LEU A 53 -13.69 -17.12 -23.53
N SER A 54 -14.93 -16.66 -23.47
CA SER A 54 -15.97 -17.00 -24.45
C SER A 54 -15.78 -16.35 -25.83
N ARG A 55 -14.99 -15.28 -25.95
CA ARG A 55 -14.75 -14.53 -27.20
C ARG A 55 -13.27 -14.49 -27.60
N ARG A 56 -12.47 -15.46 -27.15
CA ARG A 56 -11.07 -15.55 -27.62
C ARG A 56 -11.04 -15.68 -29.15
N PRO A 57 -10.17 -14.94 -29.87
CA PRO A 57 -9.09 -14.07 -29.38
C PRO A 57 -9.39 -12.55 -29.36
N TYR A 58 -10.57 -12.08 -29.81
CA TYR A 58 -10.85 -10.66 -30.03
C TYR A 58 -11.27 -9.87 -28.77
N GLY A 59 -11.54 -10.57 -27.66
CA GLY A 59 -12.07 -9.99 -26.42
C GLY A 59 -11.04 -9.34 -25.48
N THR A 60 -9.80 -9.08 -25.90
CA THR A 60 -8.72 -8.69 -24.96
C THR A 60 -8.99 -7.36 -24.24
N GLY A 61 -9.75 -6.45 -24.85
CA GLY A 61 -10.16 -5.20 -24.20
C GLY A 61 -10.98 -5.41 -22.93
N LEU A 62 -11.67 -6.55 -22.78
CA LEU A 62 -12.44 -6.87 -21.57
C LEU A 62 -11.55 -7.23 -20.37
N LEU A 63 -10.27 -7.56 -20.56
CA LEU A 63 -9.37 -7.88 -19.44
C LEU A 63 -9.00 -6.66 -18.62
N VAL A 64 -8.99 -5.46 -19.20
CA VAL A 64 -8.67 -4.23 -18.46
C VAL A 64 -9.70 -3.98 -17.35
N PRO A 65 -11.01 -3.87 -17.64
CA PRO A 65 -12.00 -3.74 -16.58
C PRO A 65 -12.05 -4.98 -15.68
N ALA A 66 -11.81 -6.19 -16.20
CA ALA A 66 -11.73 -7.40 -15.38
C ALA A 66 -10.64 -7.30 -14.31
N GLY A 67 -9.42 -6.94 -14.70
CA GLY A 67 -8.27 -6.83 -13.82
C GLY A 67 -8.40 -5.67 -12.83
N ILE A 68 -8.91 -4.51 -13.26
CA ILE A 68 -9.20 -3.39 -12.36
C ILE A 68 -10.17 -3.82 -11.26
N LEU A 69 -11.31 -4.41 -11.65
CA LEU A 69 -12.34 -4.85 -10.70
C LEU A 69 -11.83 -5.98 -9.81
N PHE A 70 -10.99 -6.87 -10.33
CA PHE A 70 -10.36 -7.92 -9.54
C PHE A 70 -9.49 -7.33 -8.42
N THR A 71 -8.59 -6.42 -8.78
CA THR A 71 -7.68 -5.80 -7.81
C THR A 71 -8.44 -4.89 -6.84
N VAL A 72 -9.44 -4.14 -7.29
CA VAL A 72 -10.29 -3.33 -6.41
C VAL A 72 -11.05 -4.22 -5.42
N GLY A 73 -11.70 -5.28 -5.90
CA GLY A 73 -12.44 -6.23 -5.05
C GLY A 73 -11.53 -6.96 -4.06
N ALA A 74 -10.32 -7.33 -4.48
CA ALA A 74 -9.32 -7.89 -3.58
C ALA A 74 -8.86 -6.86 -2.53
N THR A 75 -8.58 -5.62 -2.96
CA THR A 75 -8.11 -4.53 -2.08
C THR A 75 -9.15 -4.19 -1.01
N THR A 76 -10.43 -4.12 -1.38
CA THR A 76 -11.51 -3.86 -0.42
C THR A 76 -11.73 -5.04 0.52
N LEU A 77 -11.61 -6.28 0.03
CA LEU A 77 -11.66 -7.47 0.88
C LEU A 77 -10.52 -7.50 1.90
N PHE A 78 -9.29 -7.22 1.47
CA PHE A 78 -8.16 -7.07 2.39
C PHE A 78 -8.32 -5.87 3.33
N GLY A 79 -8.99 -4.80 2.89
CA GLY A 79 -9.28 -3.62 3.70
C GLY A 79 -10.22 -3.89 4.86
N GLU A 80 -11.22 -4.74 4.67
CA GLU A 80 -12.09 -5.18 5.77
C GLU A 80 -11.37 -6.12 6.76
N LEU A 81 -10.31 -6.82 6.34
CA LEU A 81 -9.54 -7.74 7.19
C LEU A 81 -8.40 -7.08 7.96
N PHE A 82 -7.60 -6.25 7.29
CA PHE A 82 -6.36 -5.66 7.82
C PHE A 82 -6.45 -4.14 8.04
N GLY A 83 -7.54 -3.51 7.60
CA GLY A 83 -7.76 -2.07 7.66
C GLY A 83 -7.36 -1.34 6.39
N TYR A 84 -8.21 -0.40 5.98
CA TYR A 84 -8.05 0.41 4.75
C TYR A 84 -6.75 1.21 4.67
N ARG A 85 -6.13 1.49 5.82
CA ARG A 85 -4.88 2.25 5.89
C ARG A 85 -3.72 1.53 5.23
N LEU A 86 -3.62 0.19 5.28
CA LEU A 86 -2.52 -0.54 4.62
C LEU A 86 -2.79 -0.88 3.16
N VAL A 87 -4.07 -1.06 2.79
CA VAL A 87 -4.45 -1.57 1.47
C VAL A 87 -4.71 -0.48 0.43
N TRP A 88 -4.82 0.79 0.80
CA TRP A 88 -5.07 1.86 -0.17
C TRP A 88 -4.11 1.90 -1.38
N PRO A 89 -2.81 1.52 -1.28
CA PRO A 89 -1.92 1.46 -2.45
C PRO A 89 -2.41 0.44 -3.49
N GLY A 90 -3.20 -0.56 -3.08
CA GLY A 90 -3.85 -1.52 -3.96
C GLY A 90 -4.81 -0.88 -4.96
N PHE A 91 -5.42 0.27 -4.64
CA PHE A 91 -6.24 1.02 -5.60
C PHE A 91 -5.41 1.62 -6.74
N ILE A 92 -4.16 2.01 -6.47
CA ILE A 92 -3.20 2.45 -7.51
C ILE A 92 -2.74 1.25 -8.35
N LEU A 93 -2.62 0.08 -7.73
CA LEU A 93 -2.26 -1.16 -8.41
C LEU A 93 -3.35 -1.64 -9.37
N ALA A 94 -4.62 -1.30 -9.12
CA ALA A 94 -5.75 -1.78 -9.92
C ALA A 94 -5.66 -1.46 -11.43
N PRO A 95 -5.46 -0.21 -11.86
CA PRO A 95 -5.22 0.08 -13.28
C PRO A 95 -3.93 -0.58 -13.80
N ALA A 96 -2.88 -0.69 -12.98
CA ALA A 96 -1.64 -1.37 -13.38
C ALA A 96 -1.89 -2.84 -13.70
N PHE A 97 -2.65 -3.54 -12.86
CA PHE A 97 -2.96 -4.96 -13.01
C PHE A 97 -3.89 -5.20 -14.22
N GLY A 98 -4.91 -4.36 -14.42
CA GLY A 98 -5.76 -4.42 -15.60
C GLY A 98 -4.98 -4.28 -16.92
N LEU A 99 -4.05 -3.31 -16.98
CA LEU A 99 -3.17 -3.12 -18.14
C LEU A 99 -2.16 -4.27 -18.29
N PHE A 100 -1.64 -4.80 -17.18
CA PHE A 100 -0.73 -5.96 -17.19
C PHE A 100 -1.40 -7.20 -17.77
N LEU A 101 -2.66 -7.44 -17.44
CA LEU A 101 -3.43 -8.55 -18.02
C LEU A 101 -3.63 -8.37 -19.52
N LEU A 102 -3.91 -7.15 -19.98
CA LEU A 102 -3.98 -6.86 -21.41
C LEU A 102 -2.63 -7.10 -22.10
N TYR A 103 -1.50 -6.73 -21.48
CA TYR A 103 -0.17 -6.99 -22.03
C TYR A 103 0.12 -8.50 -22.14
N TRP A 104 -0.23 -9.29 -21.12
CA TRP A 104 0.07 -10.72 -21.07
C TRP A 104 -0.78 -11.55 -22.03
N PHE A 105 -2.08 -11.27 -22.10
CA PHE A 105 -3.06 -12.05 -22.87
C PHE A 105 -3.44 -11.42 -24.22
N GLY A 106 -2.96 -10.21 -24.51
CA GLY A 106 -3.28 -9.43 -25.70
C GLY A 106 -2.16 -9.27 -26.71
N SER A 107 -2.23 -8.18 -27.47
CA SER A 107 -1.10 -7.72 -28.28
C SER A 107 -0.02 -7.23 -27.32
N ARG A 108 1.11 -7.96 -27.22
CA ARG A 108 2.29 -7.61 -26.41
C ARG A 108 2.94 -6.30 -26.85
N SER A 109 2.23 -5.18 -26.76
CA SER A 109 2.74 -3.87 -27.09
C SER A 109 3.62 -3.37 -25.95
N ALA A 110 4.92 -3.23 -26.22
CA ALA A 110 5.91 -2.80 -25.23
C ALA A 110 5.59 -1.44 -24.60
N GLY A 111 4.88 -0.56 -25.31
CA GLY A 111 4.47 0.76 -24.80
C GLY A 111 3.56 0.73 -23.57
N LEU A 112 2.76 -0.32 -23.40
CA LEU A 112 1.86 -0.47 -22.26
C LEU A 112 2.60 -0.76 -20.94
N LEU A 113 3.83 -1.26 -21.01
CA LEU A 113 4.62 -1.58 -19.82
C LEU A 113 5.13 -0.36 -19.06
N VAL A 114 5.25 0.78 -19.72
CA VAL A 114 5.67 2.03 -19.07
C VAL A 114 4.66 2.43 -17.99
N PRO A 115 3.36 2.65 -18.31
CA PRO A 115 2.38 2.98 -17.28
C PRO A 115 2.20 1.84 -16.26
N ILE A 116 2.27 0.57 -16.68
CA ILE A 116 2.20 -0.57 -15.74
C ILE A 116 3.33 -0.49 -14.70
N GLY A 117 4.58 -0.32 -15.16
CA GLY A 117 5.76 -0.25 -14.29
C GLY A 117 5.73 0.96 -13.36
N ILE A 118 5.29 2.13 -13.86
CA ILE A 118 5.13 3.34 -13.04
C ILE A 118 4.08 3.12 -11.95
N LEU A 119 2.88 2.66 -12.31
CA LEU A 119 1.80 2.45 -11.33
C LEU A 119 2.15 1.36 -10.32
N ALA A 120 2.77 0.27 -10.75
CA ALA A 120 3.19 -0.83 -9.88
C ALA A 120 4.28 -0.41 -8.89
N THR A 121 5.26 0.38 -9.34
CA THR A 121 6.31 0.90 -8.44
C THR A 121 5.76 1.90 -7.44
N ILE A 122 4.96 2.87 -7.89
CA ILE A 122 4.28 3.83 -7.00
C ILE A 122 3.46 3.08 -5.94
N SER A 123 2.66 2.09 -6.35
CA SER A 123 1.87 1.28 -5.42
C SER A 123 2.76 0.53 -4.41
N SER A 124 3.85 -0.09 -4.86
CA SER A 124 4.78 -0.82 -4.00
C SER A 124 5.49 0.10 -2.98
N ILE A 125 5.95 1.27 -3.43
CA ILE A 125 6.55 2.32 -2.60
C ILE A 125 5.58 2.78 -1.53
N CYS A 126 4.33 3.05 -1.91
CA CYS A 126 3.27 3.45 -0.98
C CYS A 126 2.95 2.33 0.03
N PHE A 127 2.91 1.07 -0.41
CA PHE A 127 2.69 -0.08 0.46
C PHE A 127 3.81 -0.25 1.49
N ILE A 128 5.08 -0.17 1.06
CA ILE A 128 6.24 -0.24 1.96
C ILE A 128 6.24 0.94 2.93
N SER A 129 5.94 2.15 2.45
CA SER A 129 5.89 3.35 3.28
C SER A 129 4.87 3.22 4.40
N GLU A 130 3.73 2.63 4.11
CA GLU A 130 2.65 2.44 5.08
C GLU A 130 2.93 1.29 6.04
N LEU A 131 3.55 0.20 5.55
CA LEU A 131 3.93 -0.95 6.36
C LEU A 131 4.98 -0.59 7.43
N PHE A 132 5.96 0.25 7.07
CA PHE A 132 7.05 0.66 7.96
C PHE A 132 6.85 2.07 8.56
N ASN A 133 5.81 2.79 8.16
CA ASN A 133 5.55 4.19 8.54
C ASN A 133 6.74 5.14 8.27
N ILE A 134 7.46 4.90 7.18
CA ILE A 134 8.69 5.63 6.78
C ILE A 134 8.45 6.62 5.63
N TRP A 135 7.30 7.28 5.63
CA TRP A 135 6.90 8.23 4.59
C TRP A 135 7.97 9.28 4.25
N SER A 136 8.74 9.74 5.24
CA SER A 136 9.81 10.72 4.98
C SER A 136 10.99 10.15 4.19
N ILE A 137 11.22 8.83 4.17
CA ILE A 137 12.40 8.21 3.54
C ILE A 137 12.06 7.70 2.14
N THR A 138 10.81 7.31 1.88
CA THR A 138 10.43 6.66 0.62
C THR A 138 10.18 7.65 -0.53
N TRP A 139 10.10 8.96 -0.26
CA TRP A 139 9.84 10.01 -1.27
C TRP A 139 10.78 9.97 -2.49
N PRO A 140 12.10 9.78 -2.36
CA PRO A 140 13.01 9.63 -3.50
C PRO A 140 12.71 8.39 -4.35
N GLY A 141 12.03 7.38 -3.79
CA GLY A 141 11.58 6.19 -4.49
C GLY A 141 10.61 6.51 -5.62
N PHE A 142 9.80 7.58 -5.53
CA PHE A 142 8.90 7.95 -6.62
C PHE A 142 9.63 8.33 -7.91
N ILE A 143 10.88 8.81 -7.81
CA ILE A 143 11.75 9.12 -8.97
C ILE A 143 12.21 7.83 -9.67
N LEU A 144 12.21 6.69 -8.96
CA LEU A 144 12.50 5.38 -9.53
C LEU A 144 11.36 4.88 -10.44
N ALA A 145 10.14 5.36 -10.25
CA ALA A 145 8.96 4.82 -10.93
C ALA A 145 9.04 4.92 -12.48
N PRO A 146 9.40 6.07 -13.07
CA PRO A 146 9.64 6.17 -14.52
C PRO A 146 10.80 5.30 -14.99
N ALA A 147 11.84 5.14 -14.17
CA ALA A 147 13.01 4.33 -14.51
C ALA A 147 12.63 2.86 -14.67
N VAL A 148 11.82 2.33 -13.75
CA VAL A 148 11.31 0.96 -13.82
C VAL A 148 10.34 0.79 -14.99
N GLY A 149 9.43 1.75 -15.23
CA GLY A 149 8.54 1.71 -16.41
C GLY A 149 9.31 1.62 -17.73
N LEU A 150 10.34 2.44 -17.90
CA LEU A 150 11.23 2.41 -19.07
C LEU A 150 12.06 1.12 -19.15
N PHE A 151 12.51 0.60 -18.01
CA PHE A 151 13.23 -0.67 -17.94
C PHE A 151 12.36 -1.86 -18.39
N LEU A 152 11.10 -1.94 -17.96
CA LEU A 152 10.18 -2.98 -18.44
C LEU A 152 9.93 -2.86 -19.95
N LEU A 153 9.81 -1.64 -20.48
CA LEU A 153 9.69 -1.41 -21.92
C LEU A 153 10.92 -1.93 -22.67
N TYR A 154 12.13 -1.66 -22.17
CA TYR A 154 13.37 -2.17 -22.77
C TYR A 154 13.40 -3.70 -22.83
N LEU A 155 13.00 -4.36 -21.74
CA LEU A 155 13.00 -5.82 -21.64
C LEU A 155 12.00 -6.47 -22.62
N ALA A 156 10.83 -5.87 -22.79
CA ALA A 156 9.80 -6.37 -23.70
C ALA A 156 10.00 -5.94 -25.17
N GLY A 157 10.71 -4.85 -25.42
CA GLY A 157 10.98 -4.31 -26.75
C GLY A 157 12.07 -5.06 -27.53
N ASN A 158 12.59 -6.18 -27.00
CA ASN A 158 13.61 -7.04 -27.62
C ASN A 158 14.84 -6.26 -28.13
N GLN A 159 15.59 -5.67 -27.19
CA GLN A 159 17.00 -5.21 -27.30
C GLN A 159 17.41 -4.29 -28.47
N ASN A 160 16.55 -3.97 -29.43
CA ASN A 160 16.94 -3.23 -30.64
C ASN A 160 17.29 -1.76 -30.39
N ASN A 161 16.99 -1.21 -29.21
CA ASN A 161 17.21 0.18 -28.86
C ASN A 161 18.07 0.31 -27.60
N SER A 162 19.35 -0.06 -27.70
CA SER A 162 20.37 0.24 -26.66
C SER A 162 20.43 1.72 -26.28
N ALA A 163 19.89 2.62 -27.10
CA ALA A 163 19.72 4.04 -26.81
C ALA A 163 18.82 4.34 -25.60
N LEU A 164 17.87 3.46 -25.25
CA LEU A 164 16.98 3.65 -24.09
C LEU A 164 17.65 3.30 -22.76
N LEU A 165 18.74 2.52 -22.78
CA LEU A 165 19.47 2.09 -21.60
C LEU A 165 20.18 3.25 -20.91
N VAL A 166 20.65 4.24 -21.68
CA VAL A 166 21.34 5.43 -21.16
C VAL A 166 20.40 6.26 -20.26
N PRO A 167 19.19 6.67 -20.70
CA PRO A 167 18.20 7.31 -19.84
C PRO A 167 17.84 6.49 -18.59
N ILE A 168 17.62 5.18 -18.75
CA ILE A 168 17.26 4.29 -17.63
C ILE A 168 18.36 4.32 -16.57
N PHE A 169 19.62 4.18 -16.99
CA PHE A 169 20.77 4.18 -16.09
C PHE A 169 20.98 5.52 -15.40
N ILE A 170 20.77 6.63 -16.12
CA ILE A 170 20.83 7.98 -15.55
C ILE A 170 19.72 8.17 -14.50
N LEU A 171 18.48 7.79 -14.81
CA LEU A 171 17.37 7.92 -13.86
C LEU A 171 17.52 7.01 -12.64
N THR A 172 17.98 5.76 -12.81
CA THR A 172 18.22 4.86 -11.66
C THR A 172 19.40 5.35 -10.83
N ALA A 173 20.51 5.76 -11.44
CA ALA A 173 21.64 6.33 -10.72
C ALA A 173 21.24 7.59 -9.95
N LEU A 174 20.48 8.49 -10.57
CA LEU A 174 19.99 9.71 -9.93
C LEU A 174 19.04 9.39 -8.76
N SER A 175 18.10 8.46 -8.93
CA SER A 175 17.17 8.06 -7.87
C SER A 175 17.92 7.40 -6.70
N VAL A 176 18.89 6.52 -6.98
CA VAL A 176 19.72 5.88 -5.95
C VAL A 176 20.59 6.91 -5.23
N LEU A 177 21.21 7.85 -5.96
CA LEU A 177 22.02 8.92 -5.35
C LEU A 177 21.16 9.80 -4.44
N LEU A 178 19.99 10.24 -4.89
CA LEU A 178 19.06 11.03 -4.08
C LEU A 178 18.57 10.25 -2.86
N PHE A 179 18.26 8.97 -3.02
CA PHE A 179 17.86 8.10 -1.91
C PHE A 179 18.98 7.94 -0.88
N VAL A 180 20.21 7.68 -1.32
CA VAL A 180 21.37 7.53 -0.43
C VAL A 180 21.69 8.85 0.27
N LEU A 181 21.72 9.98 -0.44
CA LEU A 181 21.99 11.29 0.16
C LEU A 181 20.95 11.67 1.21
N PHE A 182 19.66 11.48 0.91
CA PHE A 182 18.58 11.85 1.81
C PHE A 182 18.45 10.90 3.01
N SER A 183 18.64 9.60 2.78
CA SER A 183 18.64 8.57 3.84
C SER A 183 19.83 8.76 4.79
N PHE A 184 21.02 9.03 4.25
CA PHE A 184 22.24 9.22 5.04
C PHE A 184 22.19 10.50 5.89
N GLY A 185 21.65 11.60 5.35
CA GLY A 185 21.49 12.86 6.10
C GLY A 185 20.65 12.68 7.37
N ARG A 186 19.55 11.92 7.29
CA ARG A 186 18.64 11.68 8.43
C ARG A 186 19.21 10.68 9.45
N ILE A 187 19.91 9.64 9.00
CA ILE A 187 20.63 8.72 9.90
C ILE A 187 21.70 9.50 10.67
N ALA A 188 22.43 10.40 10.00
CA ALA A 188 23.43 11.26 10.65
C ALA A 188 22.79 12.20 11.69
N ASP A 189 21.61 12.76 11.41
CA ASP A 189 20.87 13.56 12.41
C ASP A 189 20.43 12.72 13.60
N MET A 190 19.92 11.50 13.38
CA MET A 190 19.56 10.58 14.46
C MET A 190 20.78 10.22 15.33
N PHE A 191 21.95 9.99 14.72
CA PHE A 191 23.21 9.79 15.43
C PHE A 191 23.65 11.04 16.21
N LYS A 192 23.48 12.25 15.65
CA LYS A 192 23.76 13.51 16.36
C LYS A 192 22.86 13.68 17.58
N TYR A 193 21.56 13.41 17.45
CA TYR A 193 20.63 13.48 18.58
C TYR A 193 20.93 12.42 19.63
N LEU A 194 21.35 11.21 19.22
CA LEU A 194 21.74 10.15 20.14
C LEU A 194 23.03 10.51 20.89
N PHE A 195 24.09 10.93 20.19
CA PHE A 195 25.32 11.37 20.82
C PHE A 195 25.09 12.59 21.71
N GLY A 196 24.34 13.58 21.23
CA GLY A 196 23.98 14.77 22.01
C GLY A 196 23.18 14.42 23.26
N GLY A 197 22.20 13.53 23.14
CA GLY A 197 21.41 13.04 24.28
C GLY A 197 22.27 12.30 25.30
N VAL A 198 23.15 11.40 24.86
CA VAL A 198 24.09 10.68 25.73
C VAL A 198 25.05 11.65 26.43
N LEU A 199 25.51 12.69 25.75
CA LEU A 199 26.41 13.70 26.32
C LEU A 199 25.72 14.56 27.38
N ILE A 200 24.46 14.95 27.14
CA ILE A 200 23.65 15.68 28.11
C ILE A 200 23.40 14.81 29.36
N LEU A 201 23.03 13.55 29.16
CA LEU A 201 22.73 12.60 30.24
C LEU A 201 23.99 12.24 31.04
N GLY A 202 25.12 12.05 30.35
CA GLY A 202 26.44 11.87 30.97
C GLY A 202 26.90 13.10 31.76
N GLY A 203 26.65 14.31 31.23
CA GLY A 203 26.95 15.57 31.93
C GLY A 203 26.15 15.75 33.22
N ILE A 204 24.86 15.41 33.19
CA ILE A 204 23.97 15.47 34.37
C ILE A 204 24.41 14.46 35.44
N LEU A 205 24.73 13.22 35.05
CA LEU A 205 25.23 12.20 35.98
C LEU A 205 26.55 12.60 36.65
N MET A 206 27.45 13.25 35.91
CA MET A 206 28.73 13.71 36.45
C MET A 206 28.56 14.82 37.51
N ILE A 207 27.54 15.68 37.38
CA ILE A 207 27.22 16.73 38.35
C ILE A 207 26.57 16.14 39.62
N LEU A 208 25.72 15.13 39.48
CA LEU A 208 25.05 14.45 40.59
C LEU A 208 25.97 13.47 41.34
N GLY A 209 27.02 12.96 40.70
CA GLY A 209 27.99 12.03 41.27
C GLY A 209 29.04 12.63 42.19
N LYS A 210 28.97 13.94 42.52
CA LYS A 210 29.94 14.56 43.44
C LYS A 210 29.79 13.95 44.85
N PRO A 211 30.82 13.25 45.39
CA PRO A 211 30.79 12.77 46.76
C PRO A 211 30.75 13.98 47.69
N ARG A 212 29.82 13.97 48.64
CA ARG A 212 29.89 14.83 49.83
C ARG A 212 31.03 14.31 50.69
N ASP A 213 32.24 14.82 50.47
CA ASP A 213 33.34 14.58 51.39
C ASP A 213 32.98 15.24 52.72
N SER A 214 32.70 14.36 53.68
CA SER A 214 32.43 14.72 55.07
C SER A 214 33.68 15.33 55.65
N TYR A 215 33.52 16.58 56.10
CA TYR A 215 34.33 17.18 57.15
C TYR A 215 34.51 16.16 58.29
N ASN A 216 35.72 15.67 58.51
CA ASN A 216 36.09 15.10 59.79
C ASN A 216 37.35 15.81 60.28
N HIS A 217 37.18 16.55 61.37
CA HIS A 217 38.24 17.04 62.24
C HIS A 217 38.99 15.83 62.80
N ASP A 218 40.30 15.78 62.58
CA ASP A 218 41.19 15.00 63.43
C ASP A 218 42.20 15.96 64.07
N ASP A 219 41.73 16.61 65.13
CA ASP A 219 42.60 17.13 66.19
C ASP A 219 43.22 15.94 66.91
N HIS A 220 44.48 15.61 66.60
CA HIS A 220 45.32 14.86 67.52
C HIS A 220 46.72 15.45 67.59
N SER A 221 46.87 16.27 68.62
CA SER A 221 48.11 16.67 69.29
C SER A 221 49.00 15.47 69.63
N ASN A 222 50.22 15.45 69.06
CA ASN A 222 51.48 14.88 69.56
C ASN A 222 52.58 15.53 68.69
N PHE A 223 53.57 16.29 69.15
CA PHE A 223 54.47 16.17 70.31
C PHE A 223 54.87 17.56 70.83
#